data_AF-A0A921T4K4-F1
#
_entry.id   AF-A0A921T4K4-F1
#
_cell.length_a   1.000
_cell.length_b   1.000
_cell.length_c   1.000
_cell.angle_alpha   90.00
_cell.angle_beta   90.00
_cell.angle_gamma   90.00
#
_symmetry.space_group_name_H-M   'P 1'
#
loop_
_entity.id
_entity.type
_entity.pdbx_description
1 polymer ?
#
loop_
_entity_poly.entity_id
_entity_poly.type
_entity_poly.pdbx_seq_one_letter_code
_entity_poly.pdbx_strand_id
1 'polypeptide(L)'
;MEDRQKQIAAWVEQGFYQLVKDAEVENFEKIIQAAIDDKQKDGTTEMFCDRLMLNLAYYERNAAVWYTTFKMVLIGQLDFSTAVIETELLTGQMQARQEVEEQREVLIPIFHEEYEKKALTPEIIMYDYAYMSIAHALRVDFLTVCTMQEQRELLREGDATETLRVIDGYVQYYADQFARQLTLTI
;
A
#
# COMPACT_ATOMS: atom_id res chain seq x y z
N MET A 1 -24.57 -6.75 15.72
CA MET A 1 -23.16 -6.43 15.39
C MET A 1 -22.50 -7.54 14.60
N GLU A 2 -22.46 -8.80 15.07
CA GLU A 2 -21.78 -9.90 14.35
C GLU A 2 -22.32 -10.14 12.93
N ASP A 3 -23.64 -10.04 12.73
CA ASP A 3 -24.28 -10.18 11.42
C ASP A 3 -23.92 -9.03 10.45
N ARG A 4 -23.77 -7.80 10.97
CA ARG A 4 -23.32 -6.63 10.18
C ARG A 4 -21.87 -6.76 9.76
N GLN A 5 -20.99 -7.22 10.65
CA GLN A 5 -19.58 -7.41 10.31
C GLN A 5 -19.40 -8.47 9.21
N LYS A 6 -20.22 -9.53 9.21
CA LYS A 6 -20.21 -10.54 8.14
C LYS A 6 -20.66 -9.96 6.79
N GLN A 7 -21.71 -9.13 6.79
CA GLN A 7 -22.18 -8.44 5.59
C GLN A 7 -21.11 -7.49 5.03
N ILE A 8 -20.44 -6.72 5.90
CA ILE A 8 -19.34 -5.84 5.52
C ILE A 8 -18.18 -6.65 4.94
N ALA A 9 -17.77 -7.75 5.59
CA ALA A 9 -16.69 -8.59 5.09
C ALA A 9 -16.99 -9.16 3.69
N ALA A 10 -18.22 -9.62 3.45
CA ALA A 10 -18.65 -10.10 2.13
C ALA A 10 -18.67 -8.98 1.08
N TRP A 11 -19.08 -7.77 1.47
CA TRP A 11 -19.04 -6.61 0.59
C TRP A 11 -17.61 -6.20 0.22
N VAL A 12 -16.69 -6.21 1.20
CA VAL A 12 -15.26 -5.95 0.98
C VAL A 12 -14.66 -6.98 0.03
N GLU A 13 -14.93 -8.27 0.24
CA GLU A 13 -14.49 -9.36 -0.61
C GLU A 13 -14.94 -9.16 -2.06
N GLN A 14 -16.22 -8.86 -2.26
CA GLN A 14 -16.78 -8.57 -3.59
C GLN A 14 -16.13 -7.33 -4.21
N GLY A 15 -15.93 -6.27 -3.43
CA GLY A 15 -15.27 -5.05 -3.89
C GLY A 15 -13.85 -5.33 -4.41
N PHE A 16 -13.04 -6.08 -3.65
CA PHE A 16 -11.72 -6.49 -4.12
C PHE A 16 -11.77 -7.39 -5.34
N TYR A 17 -12.66 -8.39 -5.36
CA TYR A 17 -12.82 -9.24 -6.53
C TYR A 17 -13.12 -8.42 -7.80
N GLN A 18 -14.03 -7.45 -7.71
CA GLN A 18 -14.33 -6.57 -8.86
C GLN A 18 -13.16 -5.67 -9.25
N LEU A 19 -12.38 -5.21 -8.27
CA LEU A 19 -11.19 -4.38 -8.51
C LEU A 19 -10.09 -5.16 -9.25
N VAL A 20 -9.88 -6.43 -8.90
CA VAL A 20 -8.70 -7.20 -9.36
C VAL A 20 -8.99 -8.19 -10.49
N LYS A 21 -10.25 -8.54 -10.77
CA LYS A 21 -10.61 -9.57 -11.76
C LYS A 21 -10.09 -9.27 -13.18
N ASP A 22 -9.95 -8.00 -13.53
CA ASP A 22 -9.52 -7.53 -14.85
C ASP A 22 -8.13 -6.85 -14.77
N ALA A 23 -7.41 -7.03 -13.65
CA ALA A 23 -6.09 -6.45 -13.48
C ALA A 23 -5.05 -7.16 -14.36
N GLU A 24 -4.42 -6.40 -15.24
CA GLU A 24 -3.34 -6.88 -16.11
C GLU A 24 -2.01 -6.86 -15.35
N VAL A 25 -1.51 -8.04 -14.98
CA VAL A 25 -0.26 -8.21 -14.22
C VAL A 25 0.93 -7.59 -14.96
N GLU A 26 0.92 -7.65 -16.28
CA GLU A 26 1.95 -7.09 -17.16
C GLU A 26 2.10 -5.57 -16.99
N ASN A 27 1.02 -4.86 -16.65
CA ASN A 27 1.09 -3.42 -16.39
C ASN A 27 1.80 -3.13 -15.06
N PHE A 28 1.54 -3.93 -14.02
CA PHE A 28 2.30 -3.83 -12.76
C PHE A 28 3.78 -4.13 -13.00
N GLU A 29 4.09 -5.21 -13.71
CA GLU A 29 5.46 -5.59 -14.03
C GLU A 29 6.20 -4.46 -14.75
N LYS A 30 5.61 -3.89 -15.80
CA LYS A 30 6.22 -2.80 -16.57
C LYS A 30 6.51 -1.57 -15.72
N ILE A 31 5.57 -1.16 -14.88
CA ILE A 31 5.71 0.04 -14.04
C ILE A 31 6.76 -0.19 -12.94
N ILE A 32 6.71 -1.36 -12.30
CA ILE A 32 7.63 -1.71 -11.21
C ILE A 32 9.06 -1.91 -11.75
N GLN A 33 9.21 -2.59 -12.88
CA GLN A 33 10.52 -2.75 -13.53
C GLN A 33 11.12 -1.40 -13.91
N ALA A 34 10.34 -0.50 -14.51
CA ALA A 34 10.84 0.85 -14.83
C ALA A 34 11.30 1.62 -13.58
N ALA A 35 10.62 1.43 -12.43
CA ALA A 35 11.00 2.04 -11.17
C ALA A 35 12.22 1.40 -10.50
N ILE A 36 12.48 0.11 -10.77
CA ILE A 36 13.69 -0.62 -10.38
C ILE A 36 14.87 -0.15 -11.21
N ASP A 37 14.72 -0.15 -12.55
CA ASP A 37 15.74 0.32 -13.50
C ASP A 37 16.20 1.73 -13.14
N ASP A 38 15.26 2.62 -12.79
CA ASP A 38 15.58 3.99 -12.38
C ASP A 38 16.43 4.06 -11.10
N LYS A 39 16.14 3.20 -10.12
CA LYS A 39 16.92 3.13 -8.87
C LYS A 39 18.29 2.53 -9.06
N GLN A 40 18.47 1.72 -10.09
CA GLN A 40 19.73 1.09 -10.41
C GLN A 40 20.68 2.00 -11.19
N LYS A 41 20.16 3.05 -11.84
CA LYS A 41 20.98 3.99 -12.63
C LYS A 41 22.16 4.52 -11.80
N ASP A 42 23.35 4.29 -12.36
CA ASP A 42 24.66 4.81 -11.97
C ASP A 42 25.04 4.60 -10.48
N GLY A 43 24.53 3.55 -9.83
CA GLY A 43 24.76 3.26 -8.41
C GLY A 43 25.45 1.92 -8.13
N THR A 44 25.96 1.78 -6.91
CA THR A 44 26.37 0.46 -6.37
C THR A 44 25.14 -0.35 -5.98
N THR A 45 25.30 -1.67 -5.79
CA THR A 45 24.25 -2.54 -5.25
C THR A 45 23.73 -2.04 -3.90
N GLU A 46 24.61 -1.53 -3.04
CA GLU A 46 24.25 -0.91 -1.76
C GLU A 46 23.33 0.29 -1.96
N MET A 47 23.72 1.24 -2.82
CA MET A 47 22.90 2.41 -3.12
C MET A 47 21.54 2.04 -3.72
N PHE A 48 21.49 0.98 -4.52
CA PHE A 48 20.25 0.43 -5.06
C PHE A 48 19.34 -0.09 -3.94
N CYS A 49 19.87 -0.91 -3.03
CA CYS A 49 19.15 -1.42 -1.87
C CYS A 49 18.65 -0.27 -0.97
N ASP A 50 19.50 0.71 -0.67
CA ASP A 50 19.12 1.86 0.16
C ASP A 50 17.96 2.66 -0.45
N ARG A 51 18.00 2.88 -1.77
CA ARG A 51 16.91 3.55 -2.51
C ARG A 51 15.60 2.77 -2.42
N LEU A 52 15.65 1.44 -2.55
CA LEU A 52 14.46 0.60 -2.39
C LEU A 52 13.94 0.62 -0.94
N MET A 53 14.83 0.54 0.05
CA MET A 53 14.46 0.58 1.48
C MET A 53 13.82 1.92 1.87
N LEU A 54 14.30 3.04 1.33
CA LEU A 54 13.62 4.35 1.52
C LEU A 54 12.21 4.34 0.92
N ASN A 55 12.02 3.72 -0.24
CA ASN A 55 10.70 3.54 -0.83
C ASN A 55 9.78 2.64 0.03
N LEU A 56 10.33 1.57 0.62
CA LEU A 56 9.59 0.73 1.58
C LEU A 56 9.12 1.55 2.78
N ALA A 57 10.02 2.34 3.36
CA ALA A 57 9.73 3.23 4.48
C ALA A 57 8.66 4.29 4.13
N TYR A 58 8.64 4.75 2.88
CA TYR A 58 7.57 5.60 2.35
C TYR A 58 6.23 4.86 2.27
N TYR A 59 6.20 3.63 1.75
CA TYR A 59 4.97 2.85 1.66
C TYR A 59 4.39 2.47 3.02
N GLU A 60 5.23 2.18 4.02
CA GLU A 60 4.79 1.93 5.40
C GLU A 60 4.09 3.16 6.00
N ARG A 61 4.68 4.35 5.86
CA ARG A 61 4.06 5.60 6.31
C ARG A 61 2.74 5.87 5.58
N ASN A 62 2.68 5.61 4.28
CA ASN A 62 1.45 5.74 3.51
C ASN A 62 0.35 4.75 3.93
N ALA A 63 0.71 3.53 4.32
CA ALA A 63 -0.25 2.58 4.86
C ALA A 63 -0.85 3.11 6.18
N ALA A 64 -0.05 3.76 7.03
CA ALA A 64 -0.52 4.40 8.26
C ALA A 64 -1.44 5.61 7.98
N VAL A 65 -1.11 6.44 6.99
CA VAL A 65 -1.97 7.52 6.50
C VAL A 65 -3.32 6.96 6.06
N TRP A 66 -3.31 5.98 5.13
CA TRP A 66 -4.52 5.34 4.63
C TRP A 66 -5.38 4.78 5.77
N TYR A 67 -4.77 4.06 6.71
CA TYR A 67 -5.46 3.48 7.84
C TYR A 67 -6.13 4.56 8.70
N THR A 68 -5.42 5.65 8.98
CA THR A 68 -5.92 6.76 9.80
C THR A 68 -7.07 7.47 9.10
N THR A 69 -6.89 7.85 7.83
CA THR A 69 -7.93 8.51 7.02
C THR A 69 -9.17 7.64 6.94
N PHE A 70 -9.04 6.37 6.59
CA PHE A 70 -10.19 5.49 6.44
C PHE A 70 -10.86 5.22 7.79
N LYS A 71 -10.09 5.05 8.87
CA LYS A 71 -10.66 4.95 10.22
C LYS A 71 -11.50 6.16 10.58
N MET A 72 -11.03 7.38 10.30
CA MET A 72 -11.78 8.61 10.57
C MET A 72 -13.10 8.66 9.78
N VAL A 73 -13.12 8.15 8.55
CA VAL A 73 -14.36 7.99 7.77
C VAL A 73 -15.33 7.02 8.45
N LEU A 74 -14.83 5.84 8.83
CA LEU A 74 -15.65 4.76 9.39
C LEU A 74 -16.30 5.17 10.71
N ILE A 75 -15.62 5.96 11.54
CA ILE A 75 -16.16 6.47 12.81
C ILE A 75 -16.91 7.81 12.67
N GLY A 76 -17.09 8.31 11.44
CA GLY A 76 -17.86 9.53 11.16
C GLY A 76 -17.16 10.84 11.53
N GLN A 77 -15.84 10.84 11.72
CA GLN A 77 -15.03 12.06 11.94
C GLN A 77 -14.58 12.72 10.64
N LEU A 78 -14.58 11.97 9.54
CA LEU A 78 -14.27 12.47 8.20
C LEU A 78 -15.42 12.14 7.24
N ASP A 79 -15.71 13.05 6.32
CA ASP A 79 -16.74 12.83 5.31
C ASP A 79 -16.32 11.74 4.32
N PHE A 80 -17.28 10.91 3.91
CA PHE A 80 -17.05 9.79 2.98
C PHE A 80 -17.30 10.24 1.54
N SER A 81 -16.64 11.33 1.14
CA SER A 81 -16.72 11.88 -0.22
C SER A 81 -15.36 11.81 -0.91
N THR A 82 -15.39 11.60 -2.23
CA THR A 82 -14.18 11.50 -3.06
C THR A 82 -13.24 12.69 -2.85
N ALA A 83 -13.77 13.92 -2.86
CA ALA A 83 -12.96 15.12 -2.72
C ALA A 83 -12.20 15.20 -1.38
N VAL A 84 -12.86 14.82 -0.28
CA VAL A 84 -12.23 14.80 1.05
C VAL A 84 -11.17 13.71 1.12
N ILE A 85 -11.50 12.50 0.64
CA ILE A 85 -10.57 11.37 0.67
C ILE A 85 -9.33 11.60 -0.18
N GLU A 86 -9.49 12.09 -1.41
CA GLU A 86 -8.36 12.42 -2.28
C GLU A 86 -7.45 13.49 -1.64
N THR A 87 -8.05 14.51 -1.01
CA THR A 87 -7.28 15.57 -0.34
C THR A 87 -6.45 15.04 0.82
N GLU A 88 -7.05 14.22 1.68
CA GLU A 88 -6.36 13.64 2.84
C GLU A 88 -5.25 12.67 2.42
N LEU A 89 -5.52 11.80 1.43
CA LEU A 89 -4.51 10.87 0.92
C LEU A 89 -3.35 11.59 0.23
N LEU A 90 -3.62 12.60 -0.59
CA LEU A 90 -2.57 13.40 -1.25
C LEU A 90 -1.73 14.17 -0.22
N THR A 91 -2.38 14.79 0.77
CA THR A 91 -1.68 15.51 1.84
C THR A 91 -0.80 14.56 2.64
N GLY A 92 -1.32 13.41 3.04
CA GLY A 92 -0.55 12.41 3.76
C GLY A 92 0.58 11.78 2.92
N GLN A 93 0.38 11.59 1.61
CA GLN A 93 1.45 11.16 0.70
C GLN A 93 2.61 12.17 0.64
N MET A 94 2.29 13.47 0.58
CA MET A 94 3.29 14.54 0.59
C MET A 94 4.05 14.58 1.92
N GLN A 95 3.33 14.48 3.03
CA GLN A 95 3.93 14.43 4.37
C GLN A 95 4.83 13.20 4.54
N ALA A 96 4.36 12.01 4.17
CA ALA A 96 5.15 10.79 4.24
C ALA A 96 6.43 10.89 3.40
N ARG A 97 6.37 11.49 2.20
CA ARG A 97 7.55 11.75 1.38
C ARG A 97 8.52 12.70 2.07
N GLN A 98 8.01 13.80 2.64
CA GLN A 98 8.83 14.77 3.36
C GLN A 98 9.51 14.13 4.58
N GLU A 99 8.76 13.38 5.38
CA GLU A 99 9.30 12.70 6.57
C GLU A 99 10.41 11.70 6.24
N VAL A 100 10.26 10.92 5.16
CA VAL A 100 11.31 9.98 4.73
C VAL A 100 12.56 10.74 4.28
N GLU A 101 12.39 11.84 3.55
CA GLU A 101 13.54 12.63 3.10
C GLU A 101 14.26 13.31 4.27
N GLU A 102 13.51 13.90 5.22
CA GLU A 102 14.07 14.51 6.43
C GLU A 102 14.79 13.50 7.33
N GLN A 103 14.35 12.24 7.35
CA GLN A 103 14.95 11.17 8.14
C GLN A 103 15.97 10.34 7.36
N ARG A 104 16.25 10.67 6.09
CA ARG A 104 17.07 9.84 5.20
C ARG A 104 18.44 9.50 5.78
N GLU A 105 19.14 10.50 6.32
CA GLU A 105 20.48 10.33 6.92
C GLU A 105 20.48 9.42 8.15
N VAL A 106 19.33 9.30 8.83
CA VAL A 106 19.15 8.41 9.99
C VAL A 106 18.70 7.01 9.54
N LEU A 107 17.83 6.94 8.54
CA LEU A 107 17.23 5.70 8.06
C LEU A 107 18.22 4.81 7.29
N ILE A 108 19.06 5.39 6.42
CA ILE A 108 19.99 4.60 5.60
C ILE A 108 20.92 3.72 6.45
N PRO A 109 21.62 4.23 7.48
CA PRO A 109 22.47 3.39 8.32
C PRO A 109 21.71 2.24 9.00
N ILE A 110 20.48 2.50 9.45
CA ILE A 110 19.61 1.49 10.08
C ILE A 110 19.23 0.41 9.07
N PHE A 111 18.87 0.80 7.84
CA PHE A 111 18.53 -0.16 6.79
C PHE A 111 19.73 -1.03 6.42
N HIS A 112 20.91 -0.42 6.28
CA HIS A 112 22.14 -1.14 5.99
C HIS A 112 22.44 -2.22 7.03
N GLU A 113 22.40 -1.85 8.32
CA GLU A 113 22.58 -2.80 9.40
C GLU A 113 21.52 -3.93 9.35
N GLU A 114 20.26 -3.59 9.07
CA GLU A 114 19.17 -4.57 9.03
C GLU A 114 19.31 -5.57 7.88
N TYR A 115 19.59 -5.13 6.65
CA TYR A 115 19.74 -6.07 5.52
C TYR A 115 21.04 -6.87 5.58
N GLU A 116 22.13 -6.34 6.14
CA GLU A 116 23.34 -7.12 6.39
C GLU A 116 23.10 -8.20 7.45
N LYS A 117 22.50 -7.81 8.59
CA LYS A 117 22.21 -8.73 9.70
C LYS A 117 21.25 -9.85 9.32
N LYS A 118 20.26 -9.55 8.48
CA LYS A 118 19.28 -10.52 7.97
C LYS A 118 19.73 -11.21 6.69
N ALA A 119 20.91 -10.86 6.16
CA ALA A 119 21.42 -11.33 4.88
C ALA A 119 20.39 -11.20 3.74
N LEU A 120 19.68 -10.06 3.68
CA LEU A 120 18.71 -9.80 2.61
C LEU A 120 19.46 -9.50 1.32
N THR A 121 19.10 -10.21 0.26
CA THR A 121 19.66 -9.97 -1.07
C THR A 121 18.91 -8.84 -1.78
N PRO A 122 19.51 -8.21 -2.80
CA PRO A 122 18.81 -7.21 -3.62
C PRO A 122 17.49 -7.72 -4.19
N GLU A 123 17.40 -9.00 -4.56
CA GLU A 123 16.19 -9.63 -5.07
C GLU A 123 15.09 -9.73 -4.01
N ILE A 124 15.44 -10.00 -2.75
CA ILE A 124 14.48 -10.01 -1.64
C ILE A 124 13.92 -8.61 -1.43
N ILE A 125 14.79 -7.59 -1.38
CA ILE A 125 14.39 -6.20 -1.20
C ILE A 125 13.54 -5.71 -2.39
N MET A 126 13.87 -6.16 -3.61
CA MET A 126 13.10 -5.87 -4.82
C MET A 126 11.70 -6.51 -4.76
N TYR A 127 11.58 -7.74 -4.28
CA TYR A 127 10.28 -8.39 -4.06
C TYR A 127 9.45 -7.63 -3.02
N ASP A 128 10.04 -7.27 -1.88
CA ASP A 128 9.36 -6.49 -0.84
C ASP A 128 8.90 -5.14 -1.39
N TYR A 129 9.72 -4.49 -2.22
CA TYR A 129 9.37 -3.24 -2.90
C TYR A 129 8.16 -3.42 -3.82
N ALA A 130 8.17 -4.45 -4.66
CA ALA A 130 7.06 -4.74 -5.57
C ALA A 130 5.76 -5.02 -4.79
N TYR A 131 5.83 -5.88 -3.77
CA TYR A 131 4.72 -6.19 -2.89
C TYR A 131 4.14 -4.93 -2.22
N MET A 132 4.97 -4.10 -1.61
CA MET A 132 4.52 -2.89 -0.92
C MET A 132 3.97 -1.84 -1.88
N SER A 133 4.53 -1.75 -3.09
CA SER A 133 4.03 -0.87 -4.16
C SER A 133 2.62 -1.26 -4.60
N ILE A 134 2.39 -2.56 -4.86
CA ILE A 134 1.08 -3.10 -5.24
C ILE A 134 0.09 -2.93 -4.07
N ALA A 135 0.50 -3.25 -2.85
CA ALA A 135 -0.34 -3.09 -1.68
C ALA A 135 -0.77 -1.63 -1.47
N HIS A 136 0.13 -0.67 -1.74
CA HIS A 136 -0.21 0.74 -1.70
C HIS A 136 -1.26 1.11 -2.76
N ALA A 137 -1.09 0.66 -4.00
CA ALA A 137 -2.06 0.90 -5.07
C ALA A 137 -3.44 0.34 -4.72
N LEU A 138 -3.51 -0.93 -4.29
CA LEU A 138 -4.75 -1.59 -3.90
C LEU A 138 -5.48 -0.87 -2.75
N ARG A 139 -4.76 -0.33 -1.76
CA ARG A 139 -5.37 0.46 -0.67
C ARG A 139 -6.05 1.73 -1.19
N VAL A 140 -5.37 2.46 -2.07
CA VAL A 140 -5.87 3.71 -2.67
C VAL A 140 -7.05 3.41 -3.59
N ASP A 141 -6.91 2.41 -4.46
CA ASP A 141 -7.95 2.03 -5.42
C ASP A 141 -9.20 1.52 -4.72
N PHE A 142 -9.06 0.64 -3.72
CA PHE A 142 -10.20 0.13 -2.98
C PHE A 142 -10.96 1.25 -2.26
N LEU A 143 -10.25 2.17 -1.59
CA LEU A 143 -10.88 3.30 -0.91
C LEU A 143 -11.58 4.22 -1.92
N THR A 144 -10.96 4.49 -3.07
CA THR A 144 -11.57 5.24 -4.18
C THR A 144 -12.82 4.54 -4.73
N VAL A 145 -12.80 3.21 -4.90
CA VAL A 145 -13.98 2.44 -5.30
C VAL A 145 -15.08 2.59 -4.25
N CYS A 146 -14.75 2.52 -2.96
CA CYS A 146 -15.73 2.72 -1.90
C CYS A 146 -16.45 4.07 -2.02
N THR A 147 -15.75 5.17 -2.35
CA THR A 147 -16.39 6.48 -2.46
C THR A 147 -17.39 6.57 -3.62
N MET A 148 -17.27 5.70 -4.63
CA MET A 148 -18.18 5.63 -5.77
C MET A 148 -19.41 4.75 -5.52
N GLN A 149 -19.39 3.87 -4.52
CA GLN A 149 -20.49 2.94 -4.25
C GLN A 149 -21.61 3.63 -3.47
N GLU A 150 -22.87 3.36 -3.85
CA GLU A 150 -24.06 3.89 -3.15
C GLU A 150 -24.20 3.31 -1.74
N GLN A 151 -23.77 2.06 -1.54
CA GLN A 151 -23.90 1.34 -0.26
C GLN A 151 -22.72 1.56 0.70
N ARG A 152 -21.81 2.51 0.41
CA ARG A 152 -20.58 2.73 1.20
C ARG A 152 -20.83 3.05 2.67
N GLU A 153 -21.99 3.63 3.00
CA GLU A 153 -22.39 3.95 4.37
C GLU A 153 -22.52 2.70 5.25
N LEU A 154 -22.74 1.52 4.66
CA LEU A 154 -22.74 0.24 5.37
C LEU A 154 -21.42 0.02 6.14
N LEU A 155 -20.29 0.52 5.61
CA LEU A 155 -18.99 0.39 6.27
C LEU A 155 -18.93 1.10 7.63
N ARG A 156 -19.73 2.16 7.83
CA ARG A 156 -19.83 2.89 9.10
C ARG A 156 -20.67 2.16 10.16
N GLU A 157 -21.43 1.14 9.76
CA GLU A 157 -22.25 0.34 10.69
C GLU A 157 -21.47 -0.80 11.38
N GLY A 158 -20.22 -1.05 10.94
CA GLY A 158 -19.35 -2.09 11.47
C GLY A 158 -18.40 -1.63 12.56
N ASP A 159 -17.60 -2.56 13.09
CA ASP A 159 -16.45 -2.18 13.89
C ASP A 159 -15.35 -1.66 12.94
N ALA A 160 -14.91 -0.41 13.15
CA ALA A 160 -13.95 0.24 12.25
C ALA A 160 -12.60 -0.49 12.22
N THR A 161 -12.14 -1.03 13.36
CA THR A 161 -10.85 -1.71 13.46
C THR A 161 -10.90 -3.05 12.73
N GLU A 162 -11.95 -3.83 12.97
CA GLU A 162 -12.16 -5.11 12.31
C GLU A 162 -12.39 -4.95 10.81
N THR A 163 -13.15 -3.93 10.41
CA THR A 163 -13.38 -3.61 9.00
C THR A 163 -12.08 -3.30 8.27
N LEU A 164 -11.22 -2.44 8.84
CA LEU A 164 -9.90 -2.16 8.28
C LEU A 164 -9.00 -3.38 8.27
N ARG A 165 -9.06 -4.22 9.30
CA ARG A 165 -8.30 -5.49 9.35
C ARG A 165 -8.70 -6.43 8.21
N VAL A 166 -9.99 -6.55 7.92
CA VAL A 166 -10.48 -7.36 6.80
C VAL A 166 -10.02 -6.79 5.45
N ILE A 167 -10.15 -5.48 5.26
CA ILE A 167 -9.72 -4.80 4.04
C ILE A 167 -8.22 -4.99 3.82
N ASP A 168 -7.39 -4.72 4.84
CA ASP A 168 -5.94 -4.87 4.73
C ASP A 168 -5.53 -6.34 4.52
N GLY A 169 -6.27 -7.30 5.08
CA GLY A 169 -6.08 -8.72 4.78
C GLY A 169 -6.27 -9.06 3.29
N TYR A 170 -7.29 -8.49 2.64
CA TYR A 170 -7.48 -8.65 1.20
C TYR A 170 -6.41 -7.92 0.37
N VAL A 171 -5.98 -6.72 0.78
CA VAL A 171 -4.85 -6.02 0.17
C VAL A 171 -3.61 -6.90 0.17
N GLN A 172 -3.24 -7.44 1.33
CA GLN A 172 -2.06 -8.28 1.49
C GLN A 172 -2.16 -9.56 0.65
N TYR A 173 -3.34 -10.20 0.67
CA TYR A 173 -3.61 -11.39 -0.15
C TYR A 173 -3.37 -11.12 -1.64
N TYR A 174 -4.03 -10.10 -2.21
CA TYR A 174 -3.88 -9.82 -3.64
C TYR A 174 -2.51 -9.27 -4.00
N ALA A 175 -1.89 -8.45 -3.14
CA ALA A 175 -0.52 -7.97 -3.36
C ALA A 175 0.49 -9.13 -3.42
N ASP A 176 0.38 -10.13 -2.55
CA ASP A 176 1.23 -11.33 -2.59
C ASP A 176 0.97 -12.16 -3.86
N GLN A 177 -0.30 -12.34 -4.26
CA GLN A 177 -0.63 -13.04 -5.50
C GLN A 177 -0.03 -12.34 -6.74
N PHE A 178 -0.12 -11.01 -6.82
CA PHE A 178 0.45 -10.26 -7.94
C PHE A 178 1.98 -10.26 -7.90
N ALA A 179 2.59 -9.98 -6.76
CA ALA A 179 4.05 -9.92 -6.62
C ALA A 179 4.73 -11.24 -7.02
N ARG A 180 4.12 -12.40 -6.70
CA ARG A 180 4.62 -13.72 -7.10
C ARG A 180 4.57 -14.00 -8.60
N GLN A 181 3.74 -13.29 -9.34
CA GLN A 181 3.60 -13.46 -10.79
C GLN A 181 4.55 -12.56 -11.58
N LEU A 182 5.16 -11.56 -10.93
CA LEU A 182 6.09 -10.66 -11.58
C LEU A 182 7.42 -11.35 -11.88
N THR A 183 7.95 -11.09 -13.07
CA THR A 183 9.29 -11.52 -13.47
C THR A 183 10.22 -10.30 -13.52
N LEU A 184 10.63 -9.83 -12.34
CA LEU A 184 11.48 -8.64 -12.19
C LEU A 184 12.98 -8.99 -12.30
N THR A 185 13.76 -8.07 -12.87
CA THR A 185 15.21 -8.25 -13.05
C THR A 185 16.01 -7.06 -12.51
N ILE A 186 17.24 -7.35 -12.09
CA ILE A 186 18.30 -6.39 -11.75
C ILE A 186 19.33 -6.44 -12.87
#